data_AF-A0A833ZEP7-F1
#
_entry.id   AF-A0A833ZEP7-F1
#
_cell.length_a   1.000
_cell.length_b   1.000
_cell.length_c   1.000
_cell.angle_alpha   90.00
_cell.angle_beta   90.00
_cell.angle_gamma   90.00
#
_symmetry.space_group_name_H-M   'P 1'
#
loop_
_entity.id
_entity.type
_entity.pdbx_description
1 polymer ?
#
loop_
_entity_poly.entity_id
_entity_poly.type
_entity_poly.pdbx_seq_one_letter_code
_entity_poly.pdbx_strand_id
1 'polypeptide(L)'
;MSLGTSEDHQHFTCTIWRPQGKSYLYFTQFKAEVRGAEIEYGMAYSKAAFERESDVPLKNEEFEVTKTAVSHRPGAFKAELSKLVIVAKASRSEL
;
A
#
# COMPACT_ATOMS: atom_id res chain seq x y z
N MET A 1 -10.03 3.20 4.78
CA MET A 1 -9.51 3.31 3.39
C MET A 1 -9.88 4.69 2.90
N SER A 2 -8.97 5.35 2.19
CA SER A 2 -9.20 6.63 1.52
C SER A 2 -8.61 6.59 0.12
N LEU A 3 -9.31 7.21 -0.82
CA LEU A 3 -8.88 7.42 -2.19
C LEU A 3 -8.75 8.93 -2.40
N GLY A 4 -7.61 9.36 -2.91
CA GLY A 4 -7.38 10.74 -3.32
C GLY A 4 -7.00 10.78 -4.80
N THR A 5 -7.40 11.83 -5.49
CA THR A 5 -6.95 12.12 -6.85
C THR A 5 -6.33 13.50 -6.86
N SER A 6 -5.29 13.69 -7.67
CA SER A 6 -4.74 15.03 -7.93
C SER A 6 -5.74 15.88 -8.72
N GLU A 7 -5.58 17.20 -8.65
CA GLU A 7 -6.44 18.17 -9.34
C GLU A 7 -6.37 18.02 -10.88
N ASP A 8 -5.22 17.63 -11.41
CA ASP A 8 -5.01 17.33 -12.83
C ASP A 8 -5.47 15.92 -13.25
N HIS A 9 -6.05 15.15 -12.31
CA HIS A 9 -6.45 13.75 -12.47
C HIS A 9 -5.35 12.81 -12.99
N GLN A 10 -4.08 13.22 -12.94
CA GLN A 10 -2.97 12.40 -13.39
C GLN A 10 -2.50 11.41 -12.33
N HIS A 11 -2.67 11.72 -11.05
CA HIS A 11 -2.24 10.87 -9.95
C HIS A 11 -3.43 10.46 -9.09
N PHE A 12 -3.39 9.23 -8.62
CA PHE A 12 -4.31 8.74 -7.60
C PHE A 12 -3.50 8.12 -6.46
N THR A 13 -4.05 8.28 -5.26
CA THR A 13 -3.49 7.76 -4.02
C THR A 13 -4.52 6.87 -3.38
N CYS A 14 -4.16 5.64 -3.08
CA CYS A 14 -4.95 4.70 -2.29
C CYS A 14 -4.24 4.44 -0.97
N THR A 15 -4.90 4.78 0.13
CA THR A 15 -4.38 4.56 1.49
C THR A 15 -5.34 3.67 2.25
N ILE A 16 -4.84 2.53 2.73
CA ILE A 16 -5.56 1.61 3.61
C ILE A 16 -4.82 1.62 4.95
N TRP A 17 -5.51 1.86 6.07
CA TRP A 17 -4.87 1.86 7.38
C TRP A 17 -5.81 1.37 8.48
N ARG A 18 -5.23 0.88 9.56
CA ARG A 18 -5.93 0.59 10.82
C ARG A 18 -6.06 1.88 11.64
N PRO A 19 -7.28 2.28 12.06
CA PRO A 19 -7.46 3.47 12.89
C PRO A 19 -6.66 3.45 14.20
N GLN A 20 -6.48 2.26 14.80
CA GLN A 20 -5.74 2.07 16.05
C GLN A 20 -4.24 1.81 15.85
N GLY A 21 -3.69 2.02 14.66
CA GLY A 21 -2.26 1.84 14.39
C GLY A 21 -1.79 0.40 14.23
N LYS A 22 -2.41 -0.58 14.91
CA LYS A 22 -2.00 -2.00 14.87
C LYS A 22 -3.14 -2.92 14.42
N SER A 23 -2.79 -3.95 13.65
CA SER A 23 -3.66 -5.09 13.38
C SER A 23 -3.25 -6.28 14.25
N TYR A 24 -4.23 -6.92 14.93
CA TYR A 24 -4.02 -8.18 15.66
C TYR A 24 -4.32 -9.42 14.82
N LEU A 25 -4.77 -9.23 13.58
CA LEU A 25 -4.94 -10.35 12.64
C LEU A 25 -3.58 -10.85 12.17
N TYR A 26 -3.47 -12.18 12.06
CA TYR A 26 -2.33 -12.83 11.43
C TYR A 26 -2.58 -12.96 9.92
N PHE A 27 -1.89 -12.15 9.11
CA PHE A 27 -2.05 -12.17 7.66
C PHE A 27 -1.16 -13.22 7.01
N THR A 28 -1.73 -14.21 6.34
CA THR A 28 -0.94 -15.18 5.56
C THR A 28 -0.50 -14.63 4.20
N GLN A 29 -1.29 -13.74 3.61
CA GLN A 29 -1.05 -13.15 2.30
C GLN A 29 -1.76 -11.80 2.16
N PHE A 30 -1.20 -10.90 1.36
CA PHE A 30 -1.90 -9.72 0.87
C PHE A 30 -1.53 -9.39 -0.57
N LYS A 31 -2.46 -8.76 -1.27
CA LYS A 31 -2.28 -8.18 -2.61
C LYS A 31 -3.23 -7.01 -2.78
N ALA A 32 -2.71 -5.85 -3.17
CA ALA A 32 -3.48 -4.67 -3.52
C ALA A 32 -3.22 -4.35 -5.00
N GLU A 33 -4.27 -4.39 -5.82
CA GLU A 33 -4.19 -4.15 -7.26
C GLU A 33 -4.88 -2.83 -7.62
N VAL A 34 -4.29 -2.11 -8.57
CA VAL A 34 -4.86 -0.90 -9.16
C VAL A 34 -5.15 -1.13 -10.64
N ARG A 35 -6.17 -0.45 -11.17
CA ARG A 35 -6.59 -0.53 -12.58
C ARG A 35 -6.66 0.86 -13.20
N GLY A 36 -6.44 0.93 -14.51
CA GLY A 36 -6.47 2.18 -15.27
C GLY A 36 -5.28 3.11 -15.03
N ALA A 37 -4.25 2.61 -14.34
CA ALA A 37 -3.13 3.42 -13.91
C ALA A 37 -1.93 2.55 -13.47
N GLU A 38 -0.73 3.12 -13.50
CA GLU A 38 0.53 2.44 -13.14
C GLU A 38 1.04 2.90 -11.77
N ILE A 39 1.48 1.97 -10.95
CA ILE A 39 2.05 2.24 -9.63
C ILE A 39 3.43 2.86 -9.78
N GLU A 40 3.58 4.08 -9.24
CA GLU A 40 4.86 4.79 -9.14
C GLU A 40 5.49 4.59 -7.75
N TYR A 41 4.65 4.43 -6.72
CA TYR A 41 5.09 4.21 -5.35
C TYR A 41 4.13 3.29 -4.61
N GLY A 42 4.68 2.28 -3.94
CA GLY A 42 3.94 1.36 -3.08
C GLY A 42 4.70 1.13 -1.79
N MET A 43 4.05 1.31 -0.64
CA MET A 43 4.65 1.12 0.67
C MET A 43 3.68 0.44 1.63
N ALA A 44 4.24 -0.46 2.45
CA ALA A 44 3.51 -1.22 3.45
C ALA A 44 4.12 -1.00 4.83
N TYR A 45 3.31 -1.08 5.87
CA TYR A 45 3.72 -0.84 7.26
C TYR A 45 3.15 -1.92 8.17
N SER A 46 4.00 -2.49 9.04
CA SER A 46 3.57 -3.42 10.09
C SER A 46 2.76 -2.71 11.17
N LYS A 47 3.10 -1.44 11.43
CA LYS A 47 2.42 -0.56 12.38
C LYS A 47 2.21 0.81 11.74
N ALA A 48 0.98 1.30 11.77
CA ALA A 48 0.64 2.64 11.36
C ALA A 48 0.81 3.62 12.54
N ALA A 49 1.17 4.86 12.23
CA ALA A 49 1.29 5.92 13.21
C ALA A 49 -0.03 6.13 13.97
N PHE A 50 0.07 6.19 15.30
CA PHE A 50 -1.06 6.41 16.20
C PHE A 50 -0.58 7.17 17.45
N GLU A 51 -1.26 8.25 17.79
CA GLU A 51 -0.87 9.18 18.86
C GLU A 51 0.59 9.66 18.77
N ARG A 52 1.48 9.15 19.63
CA ARG A 52 2.91 9.52 19.70
C ARG A 52 3.82 8.54 18.97
N GLU A 53 3.26 7.46 18.43
CA GLU A 53 4.02 6.41 17.77
C GLU A 53 4.13 6.68 16.27
N SER A 54 5.30 6.44 15.69
CA SER A 54 5.55 6.59 14.27
C SER A 54 5.17 5.35 13.47
N ASP A 55 5.00 5.54 12.16
CA ASP A 55 4.89 4.43 11.20
C ASP A 55 6.13 3.51 11.31
N VAL A 56 5.91 2.19 11.29
CA VAL A 56 6.97 1.18 11.17
C VAL A 56 6.86 0.53 9.78
N PRO A 57 7.74 0.87 8.84
CA PRO A 57 7.68 0.34 7.48
C PRO A 57 8.03 -1.15 7.45
N LEU A 58 7.39 -1.90 6.57
CA LEU A 58 7.87 -3.22 6.19
C LEU A 58 9.19 -3.08 5.43
N LYS A 59 10.04 -4.08 5.54
CA LYS A 59 11.28 -4.09 4.76
C LYS A 59 10.98 -4.42 3.30
N ASN A 60 11.83 -3.95 2.40
CA ASN A 60 11.68 -4.17 0.95
C ASN A 60 11.69 -5.65 0.57
N GLU A 61 12.32 -6.52 1.37
CA GLU A 61 12.29 -7.97 1.16
C GLU A 61 10.98 -8.65 1.59
N GLU A 62 10.10 -7.98 2.33
CA GLU A 62 8.83 -8.55 2.82
C GLU A 62 7.69 -8.42 1.81
N PHE A 63 7.83 -7.56 0.81
CA PHE A 63 6.81 -7.30 -0.20
C PHE A 63 7.44 -7.01 -1.57
N GLU A 64 6.60 -6.96 -2.59
CA GLU A 64 6.97 -6.59 -3.94
C GLU A 64 6.00 -5.54 -4.47
N VAL A 65 6.55 -4.66 -5.30
CA VAL A 65 5.78 -3.65 -6.03
C VAL A 65 5.98 -3.94 -7.51
N THR A 66 4.88 -4.18 -8.19
CA THR A 66 4.79 -4.30 -9.64
C THR A 66 4.09 -3.07 -10.20
N LYS A 67 4.04 -2.95 -11.53
CA LYS A 67 3.36 -1.83 -12.20
C LYS A 67 1.88 -1.68 -11.82
N THR A 68 1.22 -2.73 -11.36
CA THR A 68 -0.23 -2.72 -11.10
C THR A 68 -0.60 -3.30 -9.75
N ALA A 69 0.35 -3.85 -8.99
CA ALA A 69 0.06 -4.47 -7.70
C ALA A 69 1.19 -4.31 -6.67
N VAL A 70 0.79 -4.15 -5.41
CA VAL A 70 1.66 -4.32 -4.23
C VAL A 70 1.27 -5.62 -3.54
N SER A 71 2.19 -6.56 -3.38
CA SER A 71 1.90 -7.89 -2.84
C SER A 71 2.97 -8.37 -1.85
N HIS A 72 2.61 -9.28 -0.95
CA HIS A 72 3.57 -9.88 -0.02
C HIS A 72 4.59 -10.79 -0.73
N ARG A 73 5.79 -10.92 -0.17
CA ARG A 73 6.76 -11.95 -0.57
C ARG A 73 6.61 -13.19 0.31
N PRO A 74 6.31 -14.37 -0.27
CA PRO A 74 6.23 -15.62 0.49
C PRO A 74 7.53 -15.91 1.24
N GLY A 75 7.42 -16.33 2.50
CA GLY A 75 8.55 -16.69 3.36
C GLY A 75 9.30 -15.51 4.00
N ALA A 76 9.09 -14.28 3.55
CA ALA A 76 9.70 -13.08 4.14
C ALA A 76 8.71 -12.24 4.96
N PHE A 77 7.46 -12.16 4.52
CA PHE A 77 6.41 -11.38 5.17
C PHE A 77 6.07 -11.92 6.58
N LYS A 78 6.20 -11.06 7.60
CA LYS A 78 6.01 -11.44 9.02
C LYS A 78 4.57 -11.49 9.51
N ALA A 79 3.60 -11.57 8.59
CA ALA A 79 2.16 -11.59 8.90
C ALA A 79 1.61 -10.33 9.58
N GLU A 80 2.38 -9.24 9.64
CA GLU A 80 1.99 -7.96 10.24
C GLU A 80 1.69 -6.91 9.16
N LEU A 81 0.44 -6.45 9.08
CA LEU A 81 0.04 -5.38 8.17
C LEU A 81 -0.96 -4.43 8.83
N SER A 82 -0.61 -3.15 8.87
CA SER A 82 -1.45 -2.11 9.48
C SER A 82 -1.71 -0.92 8.57
N LYS A 83 -0.86 -0.66 7.56
CA LYS A 83 -1.08 0.40 6.56
C LYS A 83 -0.47 0.04 5.21
N LEU A 84 -1.15 0.43 4.15
CA LEU A 84 -0.71 0.40 2.75
C LEU A 84 -0.92 1.78 2.14
N VAL A 85 0.09 2.28 1.44
CA VAL A 85 0.05 3.52 0.67
C VAL A 85 0.44 3.17 -0.75
N ILE A 86 -0.42 3.51 -1.71
CA ILE A 86 -0.17 3.33 -3.13
C ILE A 86 -0.37 4.68 -3.78
N VAL A 87 0.66 5.17 -4.47
CA VAL A 87 0.58 6.33 -5.36
C VAL A 87 0.86 5.83 -6.76
N ALA A 88 -0.01 6.23 -7.67
CA ALA A 88 -0.01 5.66 -8.99
C ALA A 88 -0.57 6.68 -9.97
N LYS A 89 -0.17 6.56 -11.22
CA LYS A 89 -0.37 7.56 -12.26
C LYS A 89 -1.29 7.01 -13.34
N ALA A 90 -2.32 7.77 -13.68
CA ALA A 90 -3.27 7.44 -14.73
C ALA A 90 -2.53 7.07 -16.01
N SER A 91 -2.75 5.85 -16.49
CA SER A 91 -2.16 5.38 -17.74
C SER A 91 -3.05 5.87 -18.86
N ARG A 92 -2.62 6.89 -19.60
CA ARG A 92 -3.35 7.39 -20.75
C ARG A 92 -3.24 6.36 -21.88
N SER A 93 -4.20 5.46 -21.97
CA SER A 93 -4.37 4.56 -23.11
C SER A 93 -5.27 5.27 -24.11
N GLU A 94 -4.69 6.10 -24.98
CA GLU A 94 -5.37 6.50 -26.21
C GLU A 94 -5.25 5.31 -27.18
N LEU A 95 -6.30 4.50 -27.25
CA LEU A 95 -6.48 3.42 -28.22
C LEU A 95 -7.78 3.67 -28.97
#